data_AF-A0AAN6XGQ3-F1
#
_entry.id   AF-A0AAN6XGQ3-F1
#
_cell.length_a   1.000
_cell.length_b   1.000
_cell.length_c   1.000
_cell.angle_alpha   90.00
_cell.angle_beta   90.00
_cell.angle_gamma   90.00
#
_symmetry.space_group_name_H-M   'P 1'
#
loop_
_entity.id
_entity.type
_entity.pdbx_description
1 polymer ?
#
loop_
_entity_poly.entity_id
_entity_poly.type
_entity_poly.pdbx_seq_one_letter_code
_entity_poly.pdbx_strand_id
1 'polypeptide(L)'
;MGSKIVICILLTWCRVQEFILLSDTLGLSLLLDNINHPKPDGATEGSVLGPFHTHDAPLLENGASMTSDPAGEPMLAICTVKDTAGNPIEGIKIDIWETDSSGHYDVQHSDRDEPSERCVMLSDAEGNFWFKGLKPVSYPIPHDGPVGKLLERLGRHPWRPAHIHFMFEKDGWDKLIT
;
A
#
# COMPACT_ATOMS: atom_id res chain seq x y z
N MET A 1 -17.11 -38.32 -33.49
CA MET A 1 -16.93 -38.00 -32.06
C MET A 1 -16.00 -36.80 -31.97
N GLY A 2 -16.57 -35.59 -31.89
CA GLY A 2 -15.78 -34.36 -31.77
C GLY A 2 -15.55 -34.06 -30.30
N SER A 3 -14.31 -34.22 -29.84
CA SER A 3 -13.88 -33.81 -28.51
C SER A 3 -14.03 -32.29 -28.40
N LYS A 4 -15.05 -31.83 -27.69
CA LYS A 4 -15.19 -30.43 -27.31
C LYS A 4 -14.14 -30.14 -26.25
N ILE A 5 -13.12 -29.37 -26.63
CA ILE A 5 -12.24 -28.70 -25.68
C ILE A 5 -13.12 -27.74 -24.89
N VAL A 6 -13.36 -28.05 -23.61
CA VAL A 6 -13.92 -27.09 -22.65
C VAL A 6 -12.73 -26.28 -22.13
N ILE A 7 -12.40 -25.20 -22.84
CA ILE A 7 -11.54 -24.16 -22.30
C ILE A 7 -12.38 -23.42 -21.25
N CYS A 8 -12.16 -23.76 -19.98
CA CYS A 8 -12.68 -23.00 -18.85
C CYS A 8 -11.79 -21.77 -18.69
N ILE A 9 -12.08 -20.70 -19.43
CA ILE A 9 -11.47 -19.40 -19.12
C ILE A 9 -12.14 -18.91 -17.85
N LEU A 10 -11.41 -19.00 -16.73
CA LEU A 10 -11.69 -18.25 -15.51
C LEU A 10 -11.48 -16.77 -15.84
N LEU A 11 -12.49 -16.16 -16.47
CA LEU A 11 -12.54 -14.72 -16.64
C LEU A 11 -12.63 -14.11 -15.22
N THR A 12 -11.54 -13.53 -14.74
CA THR A 12 -11.52 -12.66 -13.57
C THR A 12 -12.22 -11.35 -13.91
N TRP A 13 -13.55 -11.42 -14.04
CA TRP A 13 -14.43 -10.26 -13.98
C TRP A 13 -15.04 -10.23 -12.59
N CYS A 14 -14.25 -9.77 -11.63
CA CYS A 14 -14.74 -9.35 -10.32
C CYS A 14 -13.82 -8.24 -9.85
N ARG A 15 -14.34 -7.22 -9.18
CA ARG A 15 -13.55 -6.14 -8.54
C ARG A 15 -12.43 -6.67 -7.64
N VAL A 16 -12.48 -7.96 -7.27
CA VAL A 16 -11.47 -8.69 -6.50
C VAL A 16 -10.58 -9.53 -7.43
N GLN A 17 -9.30 -9.20 -7.50
CA GLN A 17 -8.29 -9.98 -8.21
C GLN A 17 -7.81 -11.16 -7.35
N GLU A 18 -8.64 -12.20 -7.24
CA GLU A 18 -8.37 -13.40 -6.41
C GLU A 18 -7.04 -14.10 -6.73
N PHE A 19 -6.52 -14.03 -7.96
CA PHE A 19 -5.19 -14.58 -8.28
C PHE A 19 -4.05 -13.77 -7.67
N ILE A 20 -4.17 -12.43 -7.62
CA ILE A 20 -3.19 -11.59 -6.92
C ILE A 20 -3.28 -11.88 -5.43
N LEU A 21 -4.48 -11.97 -4.88
CA LEU A 21 -4.67 -12.29 -3.46
C LEU A 21 -4.11 -13.68 -3.09
N LEU A 22 -4.24 -14.66 -3.98
CA LEU A 22 -3.62 -15.96 -3.82
C LEU A 22 -2.09 -15.86 -3.83
N SER A 23 -1.52 -15.09 -4.75
CA SER A 23 -0.07 -14.82 -4.81
C SER A 23 0.43 -14.16 -3.53
N ASP A 24 -0.31 -13.18 -3.00
CA ASP A 24 0.02 -12.47 -1.75
C ASP A 24 0.01 -13.42 -0.55
N THR A 25 -1.05 -14.22 -0.40
CA THR A 25 -1.20 -15.11 0.76
C THR A 25 -0.21 -16.28 0.76
N LEU A 26 0.33 -16.66 -0.40
CA LEU A 26 1.40 -17.64 -0.54
C LEU A 26 2.80 -17.02 -0.44
N GLY A 27 2.92 -15.69 -0.37
CA GLY A 27 4.20 -14.97 -0.33
C GLY A 27 4.92 -14.86 -1.68
N LEU A 28 4.27 -15.25 -2.79
CA LEU A 28 4.86 -15.21 -4.13
C LEU A 28 5.04 -13.77 -4.61
N SER A 29 4.11 -12.87 -4.30
CA SER A 29 4.20 -11.46 -4.70
C SER A 29 5.43 -10.78 -4.09
N LEU A 30 5.65 -10.98 -2.79
CA LEU A 30 6.83 -10.43 -2.10
C LEU A 30 8.14 -11.06 -2.61
N LEU A 31 8.14 -12.36 -2.88
CA LEU A 31 9.30 -13.03 -3.47
C LEU A 31 9.66 -12.44 -4.84
N LEU A 32 8.67 -12.24 -5.71
CA LEU A 32 8.88 -11.65 -7.02
C LEU A 32 9.36 -10.20 -6.92
N ASP A 33 8.83 -9.43 -5.98
CA ASP A 33 9.30 -8.06 -5.73
C ASP A 33 10.79 -8.05 -5.34
N ASN A 34 11.18 -8.88 -4.37
CA ASN A 34 12.57 -8.98 -3.91
C ASN A 34 13.55 -9.44 -5.01
N ILE A 35 13.11 -10.32 -5.92
CA ILE A 35 13.95 -10.80 -7.04
C ILE A 35 14.15 -9.69 -8.08
N ASN A 36 13.10 -8.93 -8.39
CA ASN A 36 13.13 -7.94 -9.47
C ASN A 36 13.64 -6.57 -9.02
N HIS A 37 13.55 -6.26 -7.73
CA HIS A 37 13.96 -4.99 -7.15
C HIS A 37 14.96 -5.18 -6.00
N PRO A 38 16.11 -5.84 -6.24
CA PRO A 38 17.13 -6.02 -5.20
C PRO A 38 17.59 -4.65 -4.70
N LYS A 39 17.54 -4.45 -3.38
CA LYS A 39 17.95 -3.19 -2.75
C LYS A 39 19.44 -3.26 -2.37
N PRO A 40 20.20 -2.16 -2.52
CA PRO A 40 21.56 -2.10 -2.01
C PRO A 40 21.56 -2.15 -0.48
N ASP A 41 22.64 -2.66 0.09
CA ASP A 41 22.80 -2.75 1.54
C ASP A 41 22.57 -1.38 2.20
N GLY A 42 21.72 -1.35 3.23
CA GLY A 42 21.40 -0.14 3.98
C GLY A 42 20.28 0.73 3.37
N ALA A 43 19.72 0.37 2.23
CA ALA A 43 18.49 0.97 1.73
C ALA A 43 17.26 0.40 2.45
N THR A 44 16.18 1.18 2.49
CA THR A 44 14.87 0.70 2.95
C THR A 44 14.39 -0.44 2.06
N GLU A 45 13.91 -1.52 2.70
CA GLU A 45 13.36 -2.69 2.01
C GLU A 45 12.12 -2.33 1.19
N GLY A 46 11.94 -3.02 0.06
CA GLY A 46 10.74 -2.90 -0.75
C GLY A 46 9.59 -3.72 -0.18
N SER A 47 8.37 -3.32 -0.52
CA SER A 47 7.16 -4.09 -0.28
C SER A 47 6.18 -3.93 -1.45
N VAL A 48 5.15 -4.76 -1.46
CA VAL A 48 4.12 -4.75 -2.49
C VAL A 48 3.27 -3.47 -2.42
N LEU A 49 2.95 -2.89 -3.58
CA LEU A 49 2.09 -1.70 -3.70
C LEU A 49 0.68 -1.93 -3.13
N GLY A 50 0.16 -3.15 -3.29
CA GLY A 50 -1.24 -3.44 -3.03
C GLY A 50 -2.20 -2.75 -4.02
N PRO A 51 -3.52 -2.98 -3.88
CA PRO A 51 -4.49 -2.58 -4.89
C PRO A 51 -5.14 -1.19 -4.66
N PHE A 52 -4.73 -0.45 -3.62
CA PHE A 52 -5.47 0.73 -3.12
C PHE A 52 -4.78 2.09 -3.35
N HIS A 53 -3.64 2.11 -4.05
CA HIS A 53 -3.00 3.36 -4.49
C HIS A 53 -3.84 4.06 -5.58
N THR A 54 -3.89 5.39 -5.55
CA THR A 54 -4.57 6.23 -6.55
C THR A 54 -3.73 7.45 -6.90
N HIS A 55 -4.07 8.12 -8.00
CA HIS A 55 -3.32 9.28 -8.52
C HIS A 55 -3.99 10.64 -8.19
N ASP A 56 -5.09 10.62 -7.43
CA ASP A 56 -5.88 11.80 -7.07
C ASP A 56 -5.57 12.31 -5.65
N ALA A 57 -4.60 11.71 -4.94
CA ALA A 57 -4.18 12.18 -3.62
C ALA A 57 -3.69 13.65 -3.67
N PRO A 58 -4.13 14.53 -2.76
CA PRO A 58 -3.76 15.93 -2.77
C PRO A 58 -2.31 16.15 -2.35
N LEU A 59 -1.65 17.15 -2.97
CA LEU A 59 -0.36 17.64 -2.49
C LEU A 59 -0.56 18.46 -1.21
N LEU A 60 0.10 18.05 -0.13
CA LEU A 60 0.06 18.72 1.17
C LEU A 60 1.43 19.27 1.56
N GLU A 61 1.43 20.36 2.31
CA GLU A 61 2.63 20.92 2.93
C GLU A 61 3.03 20.10 4.18
N ASN A 62 4.31 20.20 4.56
CA ASN A 62 4.81 19.57 5.77
C ASN A 62 4.02 20.00 7.03
N GLY A 63 3.58 19.01 7.81
CA GLY A 63 2.80 19.20 9.04
C GLY A 63 1.29 19.28 8.84
N ALA A 64 0.80 19.21 7.60
CA ALA A 64 -0.62 19.12 7.31
C ALA A 64 -1.23 17.82 7.84
N SER A 65 -2.56 17.82 7.94
CA SER A 65 -3.35 16.62 8.24
C SER A 65 -3.75 15.94 6.95
N MET A 66 -3.45 14.64 6.81
CA MET A 66 -3.97 13.81 5.71
C MET A 66 -5.25 13.06 6.08
N THR A 67 -5.67 13.14 7.35
CA THR A 67 -6.87 12.49 7.86
C THR A 67 -8.07 13.44 7.94
N SER A 68 -9.25 12.89 7.64
CA SER A 68 -10.55 13.52 7.89
C SER A 68 -11.45 12.68 8.81
N ASP A 69 -11.01 11.51 9.26
CA ASP A 69 -11.76 10.61 10.13
C ASP A 69 -11.70 11.06 11.60
N PRO A 70 -12.82 11.53 12.19
CA PRO A 70 -12.83 11.98 13.59
C PRO A 70 -12.80 10.83 14.61
N ALA A 71 -13.01 9.58 14.19
CA ALA A 71 -13.03 8.41 15.07
C ALA A 71 -11.64 7.77 15.24
N GLY A 72 -10.68 8.11 14.39
CA GLY A 72 -9.32 7.57 14.45
C GLY A 72 -8.48 8.13 15.60
N GLU A 73 -7.56 7.32 16.11
CA GLU A 73 -6.55 7.76 17.09
C GLU A 73 -5.48 8.59 16.34
N PRO A 74 -5.28 9.87 16.68
CA PRO A 74 -4.34 10.72 15.96
C PRO A 74 -2.89 10.23 16.06
N MET A 75 -2.14 10.32 14.95
CA MET A 75 -0.72 10.01 14.87
C MET A 75 0.06 11.18 14.24
N LEU A 76 1.27 11.43 14.73
CA LEU A 76 2.25 12.29 14.07
C LEU A 76 3.39 11.42 13.53
N ALA A 77 3.55 11.40 12.21
CA ALA A 77 4.67 10.74 11.55
C ALA A 77 5.76 11.78 11.24
N ILE A 78 6.98 11.54 11.72
CA ILE A 78 8.16 12.39 11.48
C ILE A 78 9.19 11.52 10.77
N CYS A 79 9.54 11.90 9.55
CA CYS A 79 10.33 11.07 8.67
C CYS A 79 11.45 11.88 8.02
N THR A 80 12.52 11.18 7.62
CA THR A 80 13.63 11.75 6.86
C THR A 80 14.03 10.79 5.75
N VAL A 81 14.27 11.31 4.56
CA VAL A 81 14.74 10.55 3.40
C VAL A 81 16.21 10.85 3.15
N LYS A 82 17.01 9.80 3.06
CA LYS A 82 18.46 9.85 2.88
C LYS A 82 18.91 8.84 1.84
N ASP A 83 20.06 9.12 1.23
CA ASP A 83 20.78 8.12 0.43
C ASP A 83 21.53 7.11 1.33
N THR A 84 22.14 6.09 0.73
CA THR A 84 22.89 5.05 1.45
C THR A 84 24.18 5.57 2.11
N ALA A 85 24.63 6.78 1.76
CA ALA A 85 25.74 7.47 2.41
C ALA A 85 25.26 8.38 3.57
N GLY A 86 23.95 8.49 3.78
CA GLY A 86 23.33 9.31 4.83
C GLY A 86 23.10 10.77 4.45
N ASN A 87 23.30 11.15 3.19
CA ASN A 87 23.02 12.52 2.73
C ASN A 87 21.50 12.72 2.59
N PRO A 88 20.95 13.86 3.02
CA PRO A 88 19.54 14.17 2.84
C PRO A 88 19.19 14.32 1.36
N ILE A 89 17.97 13.92 0.99
CA ILE A 89 17.48 14.06 -0.38
C ILE A 89 16.28 15.00 -0.41
N GLU A 90 16.47 16.20 -0.95
CA GLU A 90 15.43 17.22 -1.15
C GLU A 90 14.50 16.89 -2.31
N GLY A 91 13.22 17.25 -2.22
CA GLY A 91 12.28 17.23 -3.34
C GLY A 91 11.94 15.83 -3.85
N ILE A 92 12.04 14.79 -3.03
CA ILE A 92 11.44 13.49 -3.35
C ILE A 92 9.93 13.63 -3.24
N LYS A 93 9.19 13.10 -4.20
CA LYS A 93 7.74 12.93 -4.13
C LYS A 93 7.42 11.72 -3.27
N ILE A 94 6.62 11.91 -2.22
CA ILE A 94 6.17 10.85 -1.32
C ILE A 94 4.65 10.74 -1.42
N ASP A 95 4.15 9.69 -2.06
CA ASP A 95 2.74 9.30 -2.00
C ASP A 95 2.53 8.47 -0.73
N ILE A 96 1.52 8.83 0.08
CA ILE A 96 1.22 8.23 1.39
C ILE A 96 -0.25 7.85 1.42
N TRP A 97 -0.57 6.61 1.82
CA TRP A 97 -1.96 6.19 2.00
C TRP A 97 -2.11 5.13 3.10
N GLU A 98 -3.22 5.19 3.82
CA GLU A 98 -3.58 4.27 4.89
C GLU A 98 -5.09 4.00 4.92
N THR A 99 -5.52 3.10 5.80
CA THR A 99 -6.94 2.88 6.06
C THR A 99 -7.47 3.90 7.07
N ASP A 100 -8.76 4.17 7.02
CA ASP A 100 -9.47 4.84 8.11
C ASP A 100 -9.50 4.00 9.40
N SER A 101 -10.12 4.55 10.47
CA SER A 101 -10.24 3.87 11.76
C SER A 101 -11.04 2.57 11.73
N SER A 102 -11.82 2.34 10.67
CA SER A 102 -12.59 1.12 10.44
C SER A 102 -11.81 0.04 9.69
N GLY A 103 -10.60 0.34 9.24
CA GLY A 103 -9.75 -0.57 8.47
C GLY A 103 -10.09 -0.63 6.98
N HIS A 104 -10.72 0.41 6.43
CA HIS A 104 -11.01 0.52 4.99
C HIS A 104 -10.24 1.68 4.36
N TYR A 105 -9.77 1.47 3.13
CA TYR A 105 -9.29 2.58 2.30
C TYR A 105 -10.49 3.35 1.74
N ASP A 106 -10.35 4.66 1.54
CA ASP A 106 -11.38 5.53 0.96
C ASP A 106 -11.99 4.97 -0.35
N VAL A 107 -11.19 4.39 -1.23
CA VAL A 107 -11.61 3.75 -2.50
C VAL A 107 -12.53 2.54 -2.33
N GLN A 108 -12.61 1.98 -1.12
CA GLN A 108 -13.53 0.90 -0.80
C GLN A 108 -14.92 1.41 -0.39
N HIS A 109 -15.04 2.69 -0.02
CA HIS A 109 -16.31 3.30 0.31
C HIS A 109 -17.09 3.66 -0.95
N SER A 110 -18.33 3.20 -1.05
CA SER A 110 -19.18 3.42 -2.23
C SER A 110 -19.59 4.89 -2.42
N ASP A 111 -19.55 5.65 -1.34
CA ASP A 111 -19.90 7.07 -1.20
C ASP A 111 -18.66 7.97 -1.16
N ARG A 112 -17.48 7.47 -1.57
CA ARG A 112 -16.27 8.28 -1.73
C ARG A 112 -16.54 9.47 -2.66
N ASP A 113 -16.46 10.66 -2.09
CA ASP A 113 -16.58 11.94 -2.80
C ASP A 113 -15.20 12.52 -3.12
N GLU A 114 -14.34 12.58 -2.10
CA GLU A 114 -12.99 13.15 -2.18
C GLU A 114 -11.95 12.15 -1.63
N PRO A 115 -10.67 12.29 -2.02
CA PRO A 115 -9.55 11.56 -1.42
C PRO A 115 -9.50 11.75 0.10
N SER A 116 -9.38 10.66 0.84
CA SER A 116 -9.22 10.68 2.30
C SER A 116 -8.19 9.65 2.75
N GLU A 117 -7.52 9.92 3.87
CA GLU A 117 -6.43 9.08 4.42
C GLU A 117 -5.30 8.84 3.41
N ARG A 118 -5.08 9.81 2.52
CA ARG A 118 -4.02 9.82 1.51
C ARG A 118 -3.53 11.23 1.20
N CYS A 119 -2.24 11.36 0.91
CA CYS A 119 -1.66 12.61 0.44
C CYS A 119 -0.40 12.38 -0.39
N VAL A 120 0.06 13.43 -1.04
CA VAL A 120 1.40 13.55 -1.61
C VAL A 120 2.15 14.63 -0.85
N MET A 121 3.42 14.40 -0.53
CA MET A 121 4.31 15.40 0.06
C MET A 121 5.63 15.48 -0.72
N LEU A 122 6.41 16.54 -0.44
CA LEU A 122 7.78 16.69 -0.92
C LEU A 122 8.73 16.77 0.27
N SER A 123 9.86 16.08 0.21
CA SER A 123 10.92 16.24 1.22
C SER A 123 11.57 17.63 1.14
N ASP A 124 11.90 18.21 2.28
CA ASP A 124 12.59 19.51 2.36
C ASP A 124 14.10 19.39 2.10
N ALA A 125 14.83 20.51 2.20
CA ALA A 125 16.28 20.59 1.95
C ALA A 125 17.11 19.66 2.86
N GLU A 126 16.61 19.36 4.06
CA GLU A 126 17.19 18.43 5.02
C GLU A 126 16.64 17.01 4.86
N GLY A 127 15.86 16.75 3.81
CA GLY A 127 15.25 15.47 3.49
C GLY A 127 14.05 15.12 4.38
N ASN A 128 13.55 16.05 5.19
CA ASN A 128 12.48 15.77 6.13
C ASN A 128 11.11 15.90 5.48
N PHE A 129 10.18 15.08 5.98
CA PHE A 129 8.76 15.28 5.80
C PHE A 129 8.00 14.80 7.03
N TRP A 130 6.86 15.42 7.32
CA TRP A 130 6.03 15.01 8.46
C TRP A 130 4.56 15.35 8.23
N PHE A 131 3.68 14.56 8.82
CA PHE A 131 2.24 14.69 8.63
C PHE A 131 1.46 14.20 9.85
N LYS A 132 0.23 14.70 9.99
CA LYS A 132 -0.74 14.16 10.94
C LYS A 132 -1.64 13.18 10.19
N GLY A 133 -1.65 11.94 10.65
CA GLY A 133 -2.48 10.86 10.12
C GLY A 133 -3.19 10.15 11.27
N LEU A 134 -3.57 8.91 11.01
CA LEU A 134 -4.15 8.05 12.03
C LEU A 134 -3.14 7.02 12.48
N LYS A 135 -3.32 6.50 13.70
CA LYS A 135 -2.65 5.28 14.08
C LYS A 135 -3.28 4.14 13.28
N PRO A 136 -2.51 3.40 12.47
CA PRO A 136 -3.09 2.40 11.61
C PRO A 136 -3.70 1.26 12.43
N VAL A 137 -4.77 0.68 11.88
CA VAL A 137 -5.45 -0.48 12.46
C VAL A 137 -5.20 -1.71 11.59
N SER A 138 -5.16 -2.88 12.21
CA SER A 138 -5.15 -4.14 11.46
C SER A 138 -6.49 -4.32 10.75
N TYR A 139 -6.47 -4.88 9.55
CA TYR A 139 -7.68 -5.14 8.77
C TYR A 139 -7.58 -6.47 8.03
N PRO A 140 -8.71 -7.14 7.75
CA PRO A 140 -8.72 -8.39 7.00
C PRO A 140 -8.61 -8.15 5.49
N ILE A 141 -7.93 -9.06 4.79
CA ILE A 141 -8.11 -9.17 3.33
C ILE A 141 -9.51 -9.73 3.00
N PRO A 142 -10.04 -9.52 1.77
CA PRO A 142 -11.24 -10.22 1.32
C PRO A 142 -11.10 -11.74 1.53
N HIS A 143 -12.05 -12.33 2.23
CA HIS A 143 -11.97 -13.74 2.66
C HIS A 143 -13.29 -14.50 2.49
N ASP A 144 -14.23 -13.95 1.72
CA ASP A 144 -15.46 -14.62 1.29
C ASP A 144 -15.25 -15.47 0.02
N GLY A 145 -14.13 -15.28 -0.67
CA GLY A 145 -13.71 -15.99 -1.88
C GLY A 145 -12.92 -17.30 -1.66
N PRO A 146 -12.43 -17.92 -2.74
CA PRO A 146 -11.57 -19.10 -2.71
C PRO A 146 -10.34 -18.97 -1.80
N VAL A 147 -9.67 -17.81 -1.80
CA VAL A 147 -8.50 -17.60 -0.92
C VAL A 147 -8.90 -17.67 0.56
N GLY A 148 -10.03 -17.09 0.96
CA GLY A 148 -10.53 -17.20 2.32
C GLY A 148 -10.77 -18.65 2.76
N LYS A 149 -11.39 -19.45 1.89
CA LYS A 149 -11.60 -20.90 2.12
C LYS A 149 -10.28 -21.67 2.24
N LEU A 150 -9.25 -21.27 1.48
CA LEU A 150 -7.91 -21.85 1.57
C LEU A 150 -7.29 -21.53 2.94
N LEU A 151 -7.34 -20.27 3.36
CA LEU A 151 -6.79 -19.84 4.65
C LEU A 151 -7.46 -20.57 5.82
N GLU A 152 -8.78 -20.71 5.79
CA GLU A 152 -9.54 -21.48 6.79
C GLU A 152 -9.05 -22.93 6.87
N ARG A 153 -8.90 -23.61 5.73
CA ARG A 153 -8.39 -24.99 5.68
C ARG A 153 -6.95 -25.14 6.17
N LEU A 154 -6.15 -24.08 6.07
CA LEU A 154 -4.77 -24.05 6.57
C LEU A 154 -4.66 -23.57 8.02
N GLY A 155 -5.78 -23.21 8.67
CA GLY A 155 -5.76 -22.64 10.02
C GLY A 155 -5.10 -21.25 10.10
N ARG A 156 -5.11 -20.49 9.00
CA ARG A 156 -4.52 -19.15 8.89
C ARG A 156 -5.61 -18.08 8.98
N HIS A 157 -5.28 -16.96 9.59
CA HIS A 157 -6.18 -15.80 9.66
C HIS A 157 -5.99 -14.86 8.45
N PRO A 158 -7.01 -14.07 8.05
CA PRO A 158 -6.92 -13.14 6.91
C PRO A 158 -6.37 -11.74 7.29
N TRP A 159 -6.04 -11.50 8.56
CA TRP A 159 -5.60 -10.18 9.02
C TRP A 159 -4.22 -9.78 8.52
N ARG A 160 -4.14 -8.55 7.99
CA ARG A 160 -2.90 -7.81 7.81
C ARG A 160 -2.62 -7.02 9.11
N PRO A 161 -1.36 -6.93 9.55
CA PRO A 161 -1.00 -6.04 10.64
C PRO A 161 -1.26 -4.58 10.24
N ALA A 162 -1.46 -3.70 11.21
CA ALA A 162 -1.49 -2.24 11.02
C ALA A 162 -0.26 -1.73 10.26
N HIS A 163 -0.46 -0.91 9.21
CA HIS A 163 0.62 -0.33 8.39
C HIS A 163 0.17 0.94 7.64
N ILE A 164 1.15 1.74 7.22
CA ILE A 164 1.01 2.88 6.30
C ILE A 164 1.83 2.55 5.07
N HIS A 165 1.30 2.87 3.90
CA HIS A 165 2.04 2.70 2.66
C HIS A 165 2.77 3.96 2.27
N PHE A 166 3.95 3.77 1.68
CA PHE A 166 4.73 4.84 1.07
C PHE A 166 5.14 4.46 -0.35
N MET A 167 5.10 5.43 -1.25
CA MET A 167 5.79 5.36 -2.53
C MET A 167 6.63 6.62 -2.72
N PHE A 168 7.94 6.42 -2.87
CA PHE A 168 8.93 7.47 -3.08
C PHE A 168 9.36 7.50 -4.55
N GLU A 169 9.31 8.68 -5.15
CA GLU A 169 9.67 8.88 -6.56
C GLU A 169 10.48 10.18 -6.74
N LYS A 170 11.59 10.09 -7.49
CA LYS A 170 12.39 11.24 -7.91
C LYS A 170 13.18 10.87 -9.16
N ASP A 171 13.27 11.79 -10.11
CA ASP A 171 14.08 11.59 -11.33
C ASP A 171 15.54 11.26 -10.99
N GLY A 172 16.06 10.20 -11.60
CA GLY A 172 17.42 9.71 -11.35
C GLY A 172 17.57 8.80 -10.13
N TRP A 173 16.48 8.48 -9.42
CA TRP A 173 16.45 7.54 -8.30
C TRP A 173 15.56 6.33 -8.62
N ASP A 174 15.91 5.18 -8.06
CA ASP A 174 15.02 4.03 -8.12
C ASP A 174 13.77 4.28 -7.27
N LYS A 175 12.61 4.03 -7.87
CA LYS A 175 11.33 4.09 -7.15
C LYS A 175 11.34 3.12 -5.97
N LEU A 176 10.86 3.57 -4.82
CA LEU A 176 10.68 2.74 -3.64
C LEU A 176 9.21 2.68 -3.27
N ILE A 177 8.68 1.47 -3.11
CA ILE A 177 7.34 1.19 -2.56
C ILE A 177 7.58 0.37 -1.30
N THR A 178 6.99 0.77 -0.17
CA THR A 178 7.14 0.08 1.11
C THR A 178 5.91 0.17 1.99
#